data_AF-X1NIX2-F1
#
_entry.id   AF-X1NIX2-F1
#
_cell.length_a   1.000
_cell.length_b   1.000
_cell.length_c   1.000
_cell.angle_alpha   90.00
_cell.angle_beta   90.00
_cell.angle_gamma   90.00
#
_symmetry.space_group_name_H-M   'P 1'
#
loop_
_entity.id
_entity.type
_entity.pdbx_description
1 polymer ?
#
loop_
_entity_poly.entity_id
_entity_poly.type
_entity_poly.pdbx_seq_one_letter_code
_entity_poly.pdbx_strand_id
1 'polypeptide(L)'
;GKHSIYDFLYREENKYTTAPNNRLTRKAVDFWEIFNISGLSTGLINIPMTYPPAQVNGYMITGIMTPRAEPIEKVDYSYPKSLKYEIKDKVGKYIIHPKVQYRKGRVKEVYDDLLDDLYIKSKTIQYLMEKYPTDLTMFVIGGTDKILHDLYHLLDSNHFRYDVEEAKRDKHFVLDYYKKVDQELGAIINKFCNDDTLIVIMSDHGNGPIYKWIYLNNWLLKEGYLTLKKTPLTLIKRILFSVGITPGNIYKILLKFGFSKSKTSFELRDELISRFFLSWEDIDWKHT
;
A
#
# COMPACT_ATOMS: atom_id res chain seq x y z
N GLY A 1 -16.30 -11.28 -1.28
CA GLY A 1 -16.64 -11.65 -2.67
C GLY A 1 -17.53 -10.64 -3.39
N LYS A 2 -18.60 -10.12 -2.78
CA LYS A 2 -19.62 -9.30 -3.48
C LYS A 2 -19.10 -8.00 -4.13
N HIS A 3 -18.01 -7.41 -3.63
CA HIS A 3 -17.44 -6.16 -4.12
C HIS A 3 -16.42 -6.30 -5.28
N SER A 4 -16.09 -7.53 -5.68
CA SER A 4 -15.15 -7.89 -6.77
C SER A 4 -13.71 -7.37 -6.70
N ILE A 5 -13.26 -6.86 -5.54
CA ILE A 5 -11.86 -6.46 -5.33
C ILE A 5 -11.15 -7.60 -4.59
N TYR A 6 -10.09 -8.14 -5.18
CA TYR A 6 -9.32 -9.25 -4.59
C TYR A 6 -7.84 -8.90 -4.37
N ASP A 7 -7.36 -7.83 -5.01
CA ASP A 7 -5.96 -7.38 -4.97
C ASP A 7 -5.92 -5.88 -5.34
N PHE A 8 -4.78 -5.21 -5.21
CA PHE A 8 -4.57 -3.83 -5.67
C PHE A 8 -4.64 -3.71 -7.19
N LEU A 9 -4.38 -4.80 -7.92
CA LEU A 9 -4.50 -4.87 -9.38
C LEU A 9 -5.58 -5.87 -9.75
N TYR A 10 -6.27 -5.64 -10.87
CA TYR A 10 -7.13 -6.65 -11.49
C TYR A 10 -6.62 -6.98 -12.88
N ARG A 11 -6.86 -8.21 -13.31
CA ARG A 11 -6.62 -8.62 -14.70
C ARG A 11 -7.74 -8.07 -15.57
N GLU A 12 -7.39 -7.35 -16.63
CA GLU A 12 -8.37 -6.91 -17.61
C GLU A 12 -9.04 -8.10 -18.30
N GLU A 13 -10.34 -7.99 -18.58
CA GLU A 13 -11.09 -9.06 -19.22
C GLU A 13 -10.49 -9.39 -20.60
N ASN A 14 -10.30 -10.69 -20.87
CA ASN A 14 -9.69 -11.21 -22.10
C ASN A 14 -8.26 -10.70 -22.39
N LYS A 15 -7.56 -10.13 -21.40
CA LYS A 15 -6.16 -9.72 -21.53
C LYS A 15 -5.31 -10.31 -20.40
N TYR A 16 -4.00 -10.37 -20.63
CA TYR A 16 -3.00 -10.69 -19.60
C TYR A 16 -2.36 -9.44 -18.99
N THR A 17 -2.90 -8.26 -19.31
CA THR A 17 -2.53 -7.00 -18.69
C THR A 17 -3.31 -6.78 -17.39
N THR A 18 -2.68 -6.06 -16.47
CA THR A 18 -3.29 -5.70 -15.18
C THR A 18 -3.48 -4.20 -15.09
N ALA A 19 -4.59 -3.79 -14.51
CA ALA A 19 -4.89 -2.39 -14.21
C ALA A 19 -5.10 -2.21 -12.69
N PRO A 20 -4.83 -1.02 -12.13
CA PRO A 20 -5.07 -0.77 -10.72
C PRO A 20 -6.56 -0.81 -10.40
N ASN A 21 -6.93 -1.55 -9.35
CA ASN A 21 -8.24 -1.41 -8.74
C ASN A 21 -8.35 -0.03 -8.09
N ASN A 22 -9.56 0.50 -8.10
CA ASN A 22 -9.93 1.75 -7.46
C ASN A 22 -11.43 1.73 -7.13
N ARG A 23 -12.00 2.85 -6.66
CA ARG A 23 -13.42 2.90 -6.32
C ARG A 23 -14.32 2.52 -7.49
N LEU A 24 -13.99 2.93 -8.72
CA LEU A 24 -14.81 2.70 -9.92
C LEU A 24 -14.84 1.22 -10.36
N THR A 25 -13.90 0.41 -9.87
CA THR A 25 -13.85 -1.04 -10.16
C THR A 25 -14.66 -1.88 -9.16
N ARG A 26 -15.17 -1.27 -8.09
CA ARG A 26 -15.98 -1.91 -7.06
C ARG A 26 -17.39 -2.20 -7.59
N LYS A 27 -17.90 -3.43 -7.36
CA LYS A 27 -19.23 -3.85 -7.82
C LYS A 27 -20.31 -3.89 -6.73
N ALA A 28 -19.98 -3.51 -5.50
CA ALA A 28 -20.92 -3.49 -4.39
C ALA A 28 -21.11 -2.07 -3.86
N VAL A 29 -22.29 -1.85 -3.26
CA VAL A 29 -22.62 -0.68 -2.46
C VAL A 29 -21.68 -0.62 -1.26
N ASP A 30 -21.16 0.57 -0.99
CA ASP A 30 -20.32 0.79 0.16
C ASP A 30 -21.16 0.84 1.44
N PHE A 31 -20.65 0.28 2.52
CA PHE A 31 -21.38 0.24 3.79
C PHE A 31 -21.80 1.65 4.27
N TRP A 32 -20.97 2.67 4.07
CA TRP A 32 -21.30 4.06 4.42
C TRP A 32 -22.38 4.69 3.52
N GLU A 33 -22.59 4.18 2.30
CA GLU A 33 -23.69 4.66 1.44
C GLU A 33 -25.06 4.32 2.06
N ILE A 34 -25.15 3.22 2.80
CA ILE A 34 -26.37 2.83 3.53
C ILE A 34 -26.77 3.91 4.56
N PHE A 35 -25.78 4.52 5.22
CA PHE A 35 -25.99 5.62 6.16
C PHE A 35 -26.52 6.85 5.43
N ASN A 36 -25.86 7.27 4.33
CA ASN A 36 -26.29 8.43 3.56
C ASN A 36 -27.69 8.26 2.94
N ILE A 37 -28.03 7.06 2.44
CA ILE A 37 -29.39 6.75 1.94
C ILE A 37 -30.42 6.88 3.06
N SER A 38 -30.04 6.57 4.30
CA SER A 38 -30.90 6.72 5.48
C SER A 38 -30.92 8.15 6.04
N GLY A 39 -30.31 9.12 5.36
CA GLY A 39 -30.23 10.52 5.79
C GLY A 39 -29.11 10.83 6.78
N LEU A 40 -28.30 9.83 7.17
CA LEU A 40 -27.20 9.99 8.12
C LEU A 40 -25.92 10.47 7.43
N SER A 41 -25.16 11.29 8.13
CA SER A 41 -23.91 11.88 7.67
C SER A 41 -22.70 10.98 7.94
N THR A 42 -21.67 11.08 7.10
CA THR A 42 -20.47 10.22 7.14
C THR A 42 -19.18 11.02 6.93
N GLY A 43 -18.22 10.86 7.84
CA GLY A 43 -16.86 11.36 7.74
C GLY A 43 -15.88 10.22 7.49
N LEU A 44 -15.25 10.17 6.31
CA LEU A 44 -14.42 9.04 5.88
C LEU A 44 -12.99 9.49 5.64
N ILE A 45 -12.00 8.89 6.30
CA ILE A 45 -10.60 9.35 6.23
C ILE A 45 -9.66 8.17 5.97
N ASN A 46 -8.87 8.25 4.89
CA ASN A 46 -7.86 7.27 4.51
C ASN A 46 -8.36 5.84 4.26
N ILE A 47 -9.65 5.66 3.97
CA ILE A 47 -10.18 4.33 3.67
C ILE A 47 -9.53 3.80 2.38
N PRO A 48 -8.91 2.60 2.39
CA PRO A 48 -8.29 2.02 1.20
C PRO A 48 -9.23 1.96 0.00
N MET A 49 -8.67 2.07 -1.22
CA MET A 49 -9.42 1.85 -2.47
C MET A 49 -10.58 2.83 -2.71
N THR A 50 -10.57 4.02 -2.11
CA THR A 50 -11.65 5.00 -2.24
C THR A 50 -11.38 6.11 -3.26
N TYR A 51 -10.20 6.12 -3.89
CA TYR A 51 -9.93 7.05 -5.01
C TYR A 51 -10.64 6.60 -6.30
N PRO A 52 -11.17 7.52 -7.13
CA PRO A 52 -11.45 8.92 -6.81
C PRO A 52 -12.55 9.03 -5.75
N PRO A 53 -12.55 10.06 -4.88
CA PRO A 53 -13.48 10.16 -3.77
C PRO A 53 -14.94 10.10 -4.26
N ALA A 54 -15.79 9.41 -3.51
CA ALA A 54 -17.23 9.47 -3.72
C ALA A 54 -17.81 10.75 -3.14
N GLN A 55 -18.94 11.18 -3.69
CA GLN A 55 -19.81 12.14 -3.01
C GLN A 55 -20.49 11.43 -1.84
N VAL A 56 -20.47 12.07 -0.68
CA VAL A 56 -21.09 11.58 0.55
C VAL A 56 -21.84 12.72 1.26
N ASN A 57 -22.80 12.40 2.11
CA ASN A 57 -23.38 13.36 3.04
C ASN A 57 -22.38 13.63 4.17
N GLY A 58 -21.44 14.54 3.95
CA GLY A 58 -20.32 14.78 4.87
C GLY A 58 -19.02 14.99 4.10
N TYR A 59 -17.96 14.29 4.47
CA TYR A 59 -16.65 14.44 3.85
C TYR A 59 -15.90 13.12 3.63
N MET A 60 -14.99 13.13 2.67
CA MET A 60 -14.10 12.02 2.38
C MET A 60 -12.67 12.51 2.13
N ILE A 61 -11.68 11.83 2.72
CA ILE A 61 -10.28 11.82 2.32
C ILE A 61 -9.95 10.40 1.89
N THR A 62 -9.46 10.24 0.67
CA THR A 62 -9.13 8.92 0.09
C THR A 62 -7.87 8.30 0.69
N GLY A 63 -7.80 6.97 0.70
CA GLY A 63 -6.70 6.21 1.31
C GLY A 63 -5.64 5.71 0.34
N ILE A 64 -4.99 4.59 0.71
CA ILE A 64 -4.06 3.89 -0.17
C ILE A 64 -4.72 3.59 -1.53
N MET A 65 -3.91 3.62 -2.59
CA MET A 65 -4.30 3.65 -4.02
C MET A 65 -4.74 5.01 -4.57
N THR A 66 -4.70 6.07 -3.77
CA THR A 66 -4.70 7.43 -4.30
C THR A 66 -3.43 7.71 -5.11
N PRO A 67 -3.50 8.31 -6.30
CA PRO A 67 -2.32 8.68 -7.08
C PRO A 67 -1.33 9.52 -6.28
N ARG A 68 -0.03 9.27 -6.49
CA ARG A 68 1.03 10.09 -5.88
C ARG A 68 1.23 11.35 -6.72
N ALA A 69 1.34 12.50 -6.06
CA ALA A 69 1.75 13.75 -6.69
C ALA A 69 2.53 14.62 -5.70
N GLU A 70 3.37 15.52 -6.23
CA GLU A 70 4.04 16.56 -5.44
C GLU A 70 3.78 17.93 -6.12
N PRO A 71 3.08 18.85 -5.44
CA PRO A 71 2.34 18.64 -4.18
C PRO A 71 1.12 17.69 -4.34
N ILE A 72 0.66 17.10 -3.24
CA ILE A 72 -0.46 16.14 -3.24
C ILE A 72 -1.79 16.77 -3.67
N GLU A 73 -1.96 18.09 -3.49
CA GLU A 73 -3.19 18.80 -3.89
C GLU A 73 -3.44 18.83 -5.41
N LYS A 74 -2.46 18.41 -6.23
CA LYS A 74 -2.68 18.15 -7.67
C LYS A 74 -3.63 16.98 -7.92
N VAL A 75 -3.83 16.10 -6.94
CA VAL A 75 -4.77 14.98 -7.01
C VAL A 75 -6.08 15.37 -6.33
N ASP A 76 -7.20 14.99 -6.93
CA ASP A 76 -8.52 15.16 -6.34
C ASP A 76 -8.80 14.05 -5.32
N TYR A 77 -8.11 14.12 -4.18
CA TYR A 77 -8.13 13.07 -3.15
C TYR A 77 -9.20 13.28 -2.08
N SER A 78 -10.00 14.35 -2.14
CA SER A 78 -11.02 14.66 -1.14
C SER A 78 -12.38 15.01 -1.72
N TYR A 79 -13.43 14.77 -0.94
CA TYR A 79 -14.77 15.30 -1.14
C TYR A 79 -15.21 16.11 0.11
N PRO A 80 -15.75 17.32 -0.06
CA PRO A 80 -15.75 18.09 -1.29
C PRO A 80 -14.31 18.38 -1.78
N LYS A 81 -14.14 18.66 -3.07
CA LYS A 81 -12.80 18.90 -3.67
C LYS A 81 -12.04 20.06 -3.01
N SER A 82 -12.75 21.03 -2.43
CA SER A 82 -12.14 22.14 -1.69
C SER A 82 -11.47 21.71 -0.37
N LEU A 83 -11.88 20.58 0.21
CA LEU A 83 -11.43 20.13 1.53
C LEU A 83 -9.91 19.95 1.63
N LYS A 84 -9.25 19.46 0.57
CA LYS A 84 -7.78 19.31 0.56
C LYS A 84 -7.03 20.62 0.76
N TYR A 85 -7.57 21.74 0.26
CA TYR A 85 -6.96 23.06 0.43
C TYR A 85 -7.20 23.59 1.83
N GLU A 86 -8.38 23.33 2.39
CA GLU A 86 -8.70 23.64 3.78
C GLU A 86 -7.78 22.91 4.76
N ILE A 87 -7.61 21.59 4.59
CA ILE A 87 -6.70 20.79 5.43
C ILE A 87 -5.28 21.34 5.35
N LYS A 88 -4.82 21.65 4.13
CA LYS A 88 -3.50 22.26 3.93
C LYS A 88 -3.32 23.57 4.68
N ASP A 89 -4.33 24.45 4.63
CA ASP A 89 -4.31 25.77 5.27
C ASP A 89 -4.39 25.68 6.80
N LYS A 90 -5.27 24.82 7.32
CA LYS A 90 -5.62 24.78 8.75
C LYS A 90 -4.81 23.78 9.57
N VAL A 91 -4.38 22.70 8.94
CA VAL A 91 -3.70 21.58 9.62
C VAL A 91 -2.25 21.45 9.15
N GLY A 92 -2.03 21.57 7.84
CA GLY A 92 -0.72 21.48 7.21
C GLY A 92 -0.68 20.47 6.07
N LYS A 93 0.53 20.19 5.56
CA LYS A 93 0.72 19.30 4.42
C LYS A 93 0.27 17.87 4.75
N TYR A 94 -0.85 17.45 4.15
CA TYR A 94 -1.40 16.12 4.36
C TYR A 94 -0.54 15.01 3.73
N ILE A 95 -0.47 13.87 4.42
CA ILE A 95 0.29 12.68 3.99
C ILE A 95 -0.71 11.54 3.79
N ILE A 96 -0.81 11.05 2.54
CA ILE A 96 -1.53 9.80 2.23
C ILE A 96 -0.55 8.62 2.24
N HIS A 97 0.64 8.84 1.66
CA HIS A 97 1.66 7.82 1.50
C HIS A 97 2.93 8.24 2.24
N PRO A 98 3.31 7.53 3.32
CA PRO A 98 4.66 7.62 3.90
C PRO A 98 5.72 7.42 2.81
N LYS A 99 6.82 8.15 2.90
CA LYS A 99 7.83 8.27 1.83
C LYS A 99 9.02 7.34 2.07
N VAL A 100 9.31 7.00 3.31
CA VAL A 100 10.52 6.27 3.68
C VAL A 100 10.28 4.76 3.55
N GLN A 101 11.22 4.11 2.86
CA GLN A 101 11.34 2.66 2.83
C GLN A 101 12.57 2.27 3.63
N TYR A 102 12.45 1.23 4.45
CA TYR A 102 13.57 0.71 5.23
C TYR A 102 14.83 0.46 4.39
N ARG A 103 15.96 0.84 4.98
CA ARG A 103 17.31 0.44 4.58
C ARG A 103 18.09 0.08 5.83
N LYS A 104 19.04 -0.85 5.72
CA LYS A 104 19.85 -1.28 6.86
C LYS A 104 20.52 -0.09 7.54
N GLY A 105 20.39 0.00 8.86
CA GLY A 105 20.90 1.08 9.70
C GLY A 105 20.08 2.37 9.69
N ARG A 106 18.90 2.39 9.03
CA ARG A 106 18.07 3.59 8.84
C ARG A 106 16.68 3.43 9.44
N VAL A 107 16.53 2.60 10.49
CA VAL A 107 15.25 2.31 11.14
C VAL A 107 14.57 3.57 11.66
N LYS A 108 15.32 4.48 12.28
CA LYS A 108 14.78 5.74 12.82
C LYS A 108 14.11 6.59 11.74
N GLU A 109 14.61 6.61 10.51
CA GLU A 109 14.01 7.39 9.42
C GLU A 109 12.62 6.86 9.04
N VAL A 110 12.42 5.53 9.09
CA VAL A 110 11.09 4.92 8.88
C VAL A 110 10.15 5.32 10.01
N TYR A 111 10.62 5.22 11.25
CA TYR A 111 9.84 5.57 12.42
C TYR A 111 9.42 7.06 12.43
N ASP A 112 10.36 7.98 12.15
CA ASP A 112 10.08 9.42 12.11
C ASP A 112 9.07 9.77 11.02
N ASP A 113 9.20 9.21 9.81
CA ASP A 113 8.25 9.41 8.69
C ASP A 113 6.84 8.90 9.03
N LEU A 114 6.74 7.79 9.76
CA LEU A 114 5.46 7.25 10.22
C LEU A 114 4.85 8.04 11.38
N LEU A 115 5.67 8.65 12.24
CA LEU A 115 5.17 9.57 13.26
C LEU A 115 4.62 10.85 12.65
N ASP A 116 5.32 11.43 11.67
CA ASP A 116 4.83 12.60 10.94
C ASP A 116 3.48 12.30 10.28
N ASP A 117 3.34 11.14 9.65
CA ASP A 117 2.08 10.62 9.10
C ASP A 117 0.99 10.46 10.16
N LEU A 118 1.30 9.85 11.30
CA LEU A 118 0.36 9.67 12.41
C LEU A 118 -0.15 11.01 12.95
N TYR A 119 0.75 11.95 13.26
CA TYR A 119 0.40 13.21 13.88
C TYR A 119 -0.40 14.12 12.93
N ILE A 120 -0.03 14.19 11.64
CA ILE A 120 -0.83 14.98 10.69
C ILE A 120 -2.23 14.39 10.49
N LYS A 121 -2.34 13.05 10.46
CA LYS A 121 -3.63 12.35 10.37
C LYS A 121 -4.47 12.57 11.60
N SER A 122 -3.90 12.39 12.81
CA SER A 122 -4.61 12.66 14.07
C SER A 122 -5.13 14.09 14.13
N LYS A 123 -4.28 15.09 13.86
CA LYS A 123 -4.71 16.50 13.81
C LYS A 123 -5.81 16.75 12.78
N THR A 124 -5.73 16.11 11.61
CA THR A 124 -6.76 16.24 10.58
C THR A 124 -8.07 15.59 11.00
N ILE A 125 -8.03 14.39 11.61
CA ILE A 125 -9.21 13.71 12.14
C ILE A 125 -9.89 14.60 13.18
N GLN A 126 -9.15 15.08 14.16
CA GLN A 126 -9.70 15.94 15.21
C GLN A 126 -10.28 17.25 14.65
N TYR A 127 -9.58 17.90 13.71
CA TYR A 127 -10.07 19.11 13.04
C TYR A 127 -11.40 18.87 12.32
N LEU A 128 -11.50 17.78 11.57
CA LEU A 128 -12.70 17.48 10.80
C LEU A 128 -13.87 17.04 11.67
N MET A 129 -13.63 16.22 12.70
CA MET A 129 -14.68 15.82 13.65
C MET A 129 -15.21 17.01 14.45
N GLU A 130 -14.37 17.99 14.76
CA GLU A 130 -14.77 19.21 15.46
C GLU A 130 -15.56 20.16 14.55
N LYS A 131 -15.11 20.37 13.31
CA LYS A 131 -15.72 21.34 12.40
C LYS A 131 -16.94 20.79 11.66
N TYR A 132 -16.92 19.50 11.34
CA TYR A 132 -17.96 18.81 10.58
C TYR A 132 -18.39 17.54 11.33
N PRO A 133 -19.13 17.65 12.43
CA PRO A 133 -19.65 16.48 13.14
C PRO A 133 -20.44 15.56 12.19
N THR A 134 -20.28 14.24 12.32
CA THR A 134 -20.99 13.25 11.50
C THR A 134 -21.53 12.10 12.33
N ASP A 135 -22.59 11.44 11.84
CA ASP A 135 -23.22 10.29 12.51
C ASP A 135 -22.33 9.03 12.47
N LEU A 136 -21.54 8.87 11.40
CA LEU A 136 -20.51 7.84 11.26
C LEU A 136 -19.18 8.49 10.88
N THR A 137 -18.19 8.44 11.78
CA THR A 137 -16.80 8.73 11.43
C THR A 137 -15.99 7.44 11.33
N MET A 138 -15.32 7.22 10.20
CA MET A 138 -14.43 6.08 9.99
C MET A 138 -13.07 6.58 9.48
N PHE A 139 -11.99 6.11 10.09
CA PHE A 139 -10.64 6.43 9.65
C PHE A 139 -9.69 5.23 9.76
N VAL A 140 -8.66 5.20 8.90
CA VAL A 140 -7.63 4.15 8.90
C VAL A 140 -6.25 4.74 9.17
N ILE A 141 -5.57 4.19 10.19
CA ILE A 141 -4.17 4.50 10.54
C ILE A 141 -3.26 3.43 9.93
N GLY A 142 -2.95 3.59 8.63
CA GLY A 142 -2.17 2.61 7.86
C GLY A 142 -0.70 2.47 8.26
N GLY A 143 -0.16 3.36 9.09
CA GLY A 143 1.22 3.25 9.57
C GLY A 143 1.46 2.01 10.45
N THR A 144 0.40 1.46 11.07
CA THR A 144 0.45 0.21 11.85
C THR A 144 0.84 -0.99 10.99
N ASP A 145 0.36 -1.04 9.76
CA ASP A 145 0.75 -2.03 8.76
C ASP A 145 2.15 -1.74 8.19
N LYS A 146 2.38 -0.49 7.78
CA LYS A 146 3.65 -0.07 7.15
C LYS A 146 4.87 -0.30 8.06
N ILE A 147 4.75 -0.07 9.37
CA ILE A 147 5.88 -0.29 10.28
C ILE A 147 6.26 -1.77 10.36
N LEU A 148 5.28 -2.67 10.32
CA LEU A 148 5.53 -4.11 10.34
C LEU A 148 6.08 -4.57 8.99
N HIS A 149 5.55 -4.09 7.87
CA HIS A 149 6.14 -4.38 6.55
C HIS A 149 7.64 -4.03 6.45
N ASP A 150 8.04 -2.91 7.05
CA ASP A 150 9.41 -2.44 6.98
C ASP A 150 10.33 -3.05 8.04
N LEU A 151 9.81 -3.35 9.24
CA LEU A 151 10.62 -3.62 10.44
C LEU A 151 10.29 -4.94 11.15
N TYR A 152 9.41 -5.81 10.61
CA TYR A 152 9.08 -7.10 11.24
C TYR A 152 10.34 -7.95 11.51
N HIS A 153 11.35 -7.84 10.65
CA HIS A 153 12.63 -8.55 10.80
C HIS A 153 13.43 -8.17 12.05
N LEU A 154 13.04 -7.12 12.79
CA LEU A 154 13.65 -6.79 14.08
C LEU A 154 12.97 -7.51 15.25
N LEU A 155 11.78 -8.08 15.03
CA LEU A 155 10.96 -8.72 16.05
C LEU A 155 11.14 -10.24 16.08
N ASP A 156 11.41 -10.86 14.93
CA ASP A 156 11.55 -12.31 14.80
C ASP A 156 13.01 -12.71 14.58
N SER A 157 13.60 -13.37 15.59
CA SER A 157 14.98 -13.85 15.53
C SER A 157 15.23 -14.94 14.48
N ASN A 158 14.17 -15.59 13.98
CA ASN A 158 14.27 -16.57 12.89
C ASN A 158 14.17 -15.93 11.50
N HIS A 159 13.89 -14.62 11.43
CA HIS A 159 13.76 -13.93 10.15
C HIS A 159 15.12 -13.87 9.44
N PHE A 160 15.16 -14.18 8.14
CA PHE A 160 16.42 -14.24 7.36
C PHE A 160 17.19 -12.91 7.25
N ARG A 161 16.53 -11.78 7.59
CA ARG A 161 17.12 -10.44 7.69
C ARG A 161 17.38 -9.98 9.12
N TYR A 162 17.12 -10.83 10.12
CA TYR A 162 17.33 -10.47 11.53
C TYR A 162 18.81 -10.18 11.76
N ASP A 163 19.09 -9.02 12.35
CA ASP A 163 20.41 -8.57 12.74
C ASP A 163 20.35 -8.24 14.23
N VAL A 164 21.14 -8.97 15.03
CA VAL A 164 21.09 -8.89 16.50
C VAL A 164 21.40 -7.47 16.99
N GLU A 165 22.36 -6.78 16.35
CA GLU A 165 22.80 -5.47 16.80
C GLU A 165 21.83 -4.37 16.37
N GLU A 166 21.26 -4.45 15.16
CA GLU A 166 20.17 -3.56 14.75
C GLU A 166 18.91 -3.78 15.60
N ALA A 167 18.53 -5.03 15.89
CA ALA A 167 17.38 -5.33 16.72
C ALA A 167 17.56 -4.82 18.17
N LYS A 168 18.75 -5.03 18.78
CA LYS A 168 19.06 -4.46 20.11
C LYS A 168 18.90 -2.95 20.14
N ARG A 169 19.38 -2.27 19.09
CA ARG A 169 19.34 -0.81 19.00
C ARG A 169 17.94 -0.28 18.72
N ASP A 170 17.22 -0.87 17.76
CA ASP A 170 16.10 -0.19 17.09
C ASP A 170 14.74 -0.89 17.22
N LYS A 171 14.64 -2.15 17.68
CA LYS A 171 13.35 -2.87 17.74
C LYS A 171 12.28 -2.17 18.59
N HIS A 172 12.73 -1.37 19.56
CA HIS A 172 11.85 -0.61 20.46
C HIS A 172 10.97 0.40 19.71
N PHE A 173 11.43 0.93 18.56
CA PHE A 173 10.64 1.84 17.72
C PHE A 173 9.32 1.24 17.25
N VAL A 174 9.28 -0.08 17.03
CA VAL A 174 8.04 -0.74 16.61
C VAL A 174 6.99 -0.64 17.72
N LEU A 175 7.34 -1.07 18.94
CA LEU A 175 6.41 -0.99 20.08
C LEU A 175 6.07 0.47 20.42
N ASP A 176 7.04 1.37 20.37
CA ASP A 176 6.81 2.78 20.65
C ASP A 176 5.82 3.40 19.67
N TYR A 177 5.90 3.09 18.38
CA TYR A 177 4.93 3.55 17.39
C TYR A 177 3.50 3.13 17.74
N TYR A 178 3.30 1.86 18.15
CA TYR A 178 1.98 1.40 18.60
C TYR A 178 1.49 2.14 19.84
N LYS A 179 2.38 2.48 20.78
CA LYS A 179 2.04 3.33 21.93
C LYS A 179 1.65 4.74 21.49
N LYS A 180 2.29 5.30 20.45
CA LYS A 180 1.89 6.59 19.88
C LYS A 180 0.53 6.53 19.21
N VAL A 181 0.23 5.46 18.48
CA VAL A 181 -1.10 5.24 17.90
C VAL A 181 -2.17 5.17 19.00
N ASP A 182 -1.91 4.42 20.07
CA ASP A 182 -2.81 4.31 21.23
C ASP A 182 -3.07 5.67 21.90
N GLN A 183 -2.02 6.47 22.10
CA GLN A 183 -2.12 7.84 22.64
C GLN A 183 -3.00 8.75 21.77
N GLU A 184 -2.75 8.80 20.47
CA GLU A 184 -3.52 9.63 19.54
C GLU A 184 -4.97 9.17 19.41
N LEU A 185 -5.21 7.85 19.37
CA LEU A 185 -6.55 7.27 19.34
C LEU A 185 -7.31 7.58 20.64
N GLY A 186 -6.66 7.42 21.79
CA GLY A 186 -7.24 7.78 23.09
C GLY A 186 -7.60 9.25 23.17
N ALA A 187 -6.77 10.15 22.63
CA ALA A 187 -7.08 11.58 22.57
C ALA A 187 -8.31 11.88 21.70
N ILE A 188 -8.46 11.22 20.54
CA ILE A 188 -9.64 11.36 19.67
C ILE A 188 -10.89 10.83 20.39
N ILE A 189 -10.84 9.61 20.93
CA ILE A 189 -11.97 8.98 21.61
C ILE A 189 -12.43 9.82 22.79
N ASN A 190 -11.52 10.22 23.68
CA ASN A 190 -11.87 11.00 24.86
C ASN A 190 -12.44 12.38 24.53
N LYS A 191 -12.06 12.96 23.38
CA LYS A 191 -12.54 14.29 22.96
C LYS A 191 -13.91 14.24 22.29
N PHE A 192 -14.20 13.19 21.52
CA PHE A 192 -15.36 13.18 20.61
C PHE A 192 -16.40 12.09 20.90
N CYS A 193 -16.08 11.10 21.72
CA CYS A 193 -16.99 10.00 22.05
C CYS A 193 -17.52 10.14 23.48
N ASN A 194 -18.77 9.74 23.69
CA ASN A 194 -19.44 9.67 24.98
C ASN A 194 -20.06 8.27 25.18
N ASP A 195 -20.80 8.08 26.27
CA ASP A 195 -21.43 6.79 26.61
C ASP A 195 -22.45 6.30 25.57
N ASP A 196 -23.00 7.20 24.74
CA ASP A 196 -23.93 6.88 23.65
C ASP A 196 -23.21 6.56 22.32
N THR A 197 -21.88 6.63 22.28
CA THR A 197 -21.10 6.42 21.06
C THR A 197 -20.65 4.96 20.93
N LEU A 198 -21.05 4.28 19.85
CA LEU A 198 -20.50 2.96 19.52
C LEU A 198 -19.10 3.10 18.90
N ILE A 199 -18.09 2.62 19.63
CA ILE A 199 -16.70 2.60 19.14
C ILE A 199 -16.35 1.20 18.66
N VAL A 200 -15.83 1.10 17.44
CA VAL A 200 -15.31 -0.15 16.88
C VAL A 200 -13.85 0.03 16.48
N ILE A 201 -12.97 -0.74 17.12
CA ILE A 201 -11.55 -0.83 16.78
C ILE A 201 -11.33 -2.19 16.13
N MET A 202 -10.84 -2.19 14.89
CA MET A 202 -10.59 -3.40 14.13
C MET A 202 -9.36 -3.25 13.23
N SER A 203 -8.91 -4.37 12.68
CA SER A 203 -7.86 -4.42 11.67
C SER A 203 -8.34 -5.29 10.52
N ASP A 204 -7.90 -4.96 9.30
CA ASP A 204 -8.18 -5.71 8.09
C ASP A 204 -7.37 -7.01 8.01
N HIS A 205 -6.18 -7.05 8.59
CA HIS A 205 -5.36 -8.26 8.69
C HIS A 205 -4.25 -8.18 9.75
N GLY A 206 -3.67 -9.34 10.07
CA GLY A 206 -2.45 -9.43 10.88
C GLY A 206 -1.18 -9.22 10.08
N ASN A 207 -0.04 -9.50 10.71
CA ASN A 207 1.29 -9.41 10.10
C ASN A 207 2.16 -10.59 10.55
N GLY A 208 3.07 -11.05 9.68
CA GLY A 208 3.89 -12.24 9.93
C GLY A 208 5.18 -12.27 9.10
N PRO A 209 6.16 -13.10 9.50
CA PRO A 209 7.44 -13.20 8.80
C PRO A 209 7.28 -13.95 7.48
N ILE A 210 8.08 -13.58 6.48
CA ILE A 210 8.17 -14.30 5.21
C ILE A 210 9.51 -15.03 5.11
N TYR A 211 9.49 -16.33 5.37
CA TYR A 211 10.71 -17.16 5.35
C TYR A 211 11.08 -17.66 3.95
N LYS A 212 10.08 -17.94 3.11
CA LYS A 212 10.26 -18.54 1.79
C LYS A 212 9.31 -17.92 0.77
N TRP A 213 9.74 -17.92 -0.48
CA TRP A 213 8.99 -17.42 -1.62
C TRP A 213 9.07 -18.50 -2.70
N ILE A 214 7.95 -18.79 -3.35
CA ILE A 214 7.91 -19.67 -4.51
C ILE A 214 7.77 -18.82 -5.78
N TYR A 215 8.61 -19.08 -6.77
CA TYR A 215 8.42 -18.55 -8.11
C TYR A 215 7.43 -19.44 -8.84
N LEU A 216 6.14 -19.17 -8.67
CA LEU A 216 5.07 -20.04 -9.18
C LEU A 216 5.19 -20.30 -10.69
N ASN A 217 5.53 -19.27 -11.48
CA ASN A 217 5.75 -19.41 -12.92
C ASN A 217 6.87 -20.40 -13.26
N ASN A 218 7.95 -20.43 -12.47
CA ASN A 218 9.05 -21.37 -12.68
C ASN A 218 8.63 -22.80 -12.32
N TRP A 219 7.83 -22.94 -11.27
CA TRP A 219 7.26 -24.24 -10.90
C TRP A 219 6.30 -24.75 -11.98
N LEU A 220 5.37 -23.92 -12.45
CA LEU A 220 4.45 -24.26 -13.55
C LEU A 220 5.21 -24.66 -14.82
N LEU A 221 6.26 -23.92 -15.20
CA LEU A 221 7.11 -24.25 -16.34
C LEU A 221 7.81 -25.60 -16.16
N LYS A 222 8.30 -25.88 -14.97
CA LYS A 222 9.01 -27.13 -14.65
C LYS A 222 8.07 -28.33 -14.69
N GLU A 223 6.86 -28.20 -14.15
CA GLU A 223 5.85 -29.27 -14.11
C GLU A 223 5.11 -29.43 -15.44
N GLY A 224 5.36 -28.57 -16.43
CA GLY A 224 4.76 -28.63 -17.75
C GLY A 224 3.37 -27.97 -17.87
N TYR A 225 2.92 -27.26 -16.84
CA TYR A 225 1.68 -26.46 -16.83
C TYR A 225 1.85 -25.05 -17.41
N LEU A 226 3.05 -24.68 -17.85
CA LEU A 226 3.31 -23.42 -18.53
C LEU A 226 4.26 -23.70 -19.69
N THR A 227 3.82 -23.38 -20.90
CA THR A 227 4.57 -23.64 -22.12
C THR A 227 5.17 -22.33 -22.64
N LEU A 228 6.42 -22.37 -23.10
CA LEU A 228 7.05 -21.24 -23.78
C LEU A 228 6.88 -21.37 -25.30
N LYS A 229 6.74 -20.22 -25.99
CA LYS A 229 6.72 -20.15 -27.45
C LYS A 229 8.02 -20.73 -28.02
N LYS A 230 7.93 -21.38 -29.18
CA LYS A 230 9.08 -21.98 -29.88
C LYS A 230 9.81 -21.01 -30.83
N THR A 231 9.78 -19.70 -30.54
CA THR A 231 10.47 -18.70 -31.38
C THR A 231 11.97 -18.68 -31.06
N PRO A 232 12.86 -18.33 -32.03
CA PRO A 232 14.30 -18.23 -31.78
C PRO A 232 14.64 -17.29 -30.62
N LEU A 233 13.95 -16.16 -30.51
CA LEU A 233 14.16 -15.19 -29.43
C LEU A 233 13.79 -15.77 -28.07
N THR A 234 12.64 -16.44 -27.95
CA THR A 234 12.21 -17.09 -26.70
C THR A 234 13.17 -18.21 -26.30
N LEU A 235 13.71 -18.97 -27.26
CA LEU A 235 14.71 -20.01 -26.99
C LEU A 235 16.01 -19.41 -26.44
N ILE A 236 16.50 -18.31 -27.02
CA ILE A 236 17.68 -17.59 -26.52
C ILE A 236 17.42 -17.10 -25.08
N LYS A 237 16.29 -16.43 -24.84
CA LYS A 237 15.91 -15.96 -23.50
C LYS A 237 15.82 -17.11 -22.50
N ARG A 238 15.30 -18.28 -22.91
CA ARG A 238 15.25 -19.49 -22.08
C ARG A 238 16.64 -20.01 -21.72
N ILE A 239 17.56 -20.04 -22.68
CA ILE A 239 18.96 -20.44 -22.43
C ILE A 239 19.59 -19.47 -21.43
N LEU A 240 19.49 -18.16 -21.67
CA LEU A 240 19.98 -17.12 -20.76
C LEU A 240 19.42 -17.30 -19.34
N PHE A 241 18.11 -17.50 -19.22
CA PHE A 241 17.46 -17.77 -17.95
C PHE A 241 18.02 -19.04 -17.27
N SER A 242 18.21 -20.13 -18.02
CA SER A 242 18.72 -21.40 -17.48
C SER A 242 20.16 -21.32 -16.96
N VAL A 243 20.98 -20.43 -17.52
CA VAL A 243 22.35 -20.16 -17.04
C VAL A 243 22.40 -19.04 -15.99
N GLY A 244 21.25 -18.57 -15.49
CA GLY A 244 21.15 -17.61 -14.40
C GLY A 244 21.18 -16.14 -14.82
N ILE A 245 21.10 -15.84 -16.12
CA ILE A 245 20.97 -14.47 -16.63
C ILE A 245 19.52 -14.04 -16.49
N THR A 246 19.22 -13.41 -15.36
CA THR A 246 17.88 -12.95 -14.97
C THR A 246 17.93 -11.47 -14.54
N PRO A 247 16.80 -10.75 -14.58
CA PRO A 247 16.75 -9.37 -14.08
C PRO A 247 17.23 -9.25 -12.63
N GLY A 248 16.87 -10.23 -11.79
CA GLY A 248 17.25 -10.26 -10.38
C GLY A 248 18.76 -10.46 -10.16
N ASN A 249 19.39 -11.36 -10.92
CA ASN A 249 20.83 -11.60 -10.79
C ASN A 249 21.66 -10.43 -11.35
N ILE A 250 21.26 -9.85 -12.48
CA ILE A 250 21.90 -8.65 -13.01
C ILE A 250 21.76 -7.48 -12.04
N TYR A 251 20.58 -7.28 -11.46
CA TYR A 251 20.37 -6.25 -10.45
C TYR A 251 21.28 -6.44 -9.23
N LYS A 252 21.45 -7.67 -8.74
CA LYS A 252 22.40 -7.97 -7.65
C LYS A 252 23.85 -7.65 -8.02
N ILE A 253 24.26 -7.92 -9.27
CA ILE A 253 25.60 -7.58 -9.77
C ILE A 253 25.77 -6.05 -9.83
N LEU A 254 24.81 -5.34 -10.40
CA LEU A 254 24.82 -3.87 -10.49
C LEU A 254 24.95 -3.23 -9.10
N LEU A 255 24.20 -3.73 -8.11
CA LEU A 255 24.33 -3.26 -6.73
C LEU A 255 25.73 -3.47 -6.14
N LYS A 256 26.40 -4.60 -6.44
CA LYS A 256 27.78 -4.83 -5.99
C LYS A 256 28.77 -3.83 -6.56
N PHE A 257 28.52 -3.32 -7.77
CA PHE A 257 29.34 -2.32 -8.43
C PHE A 257 28.92 -0.87 -8.13
N GLY A 258 28.05 -0.65 -7.13
CA GLY A 258 27.66 0.69 -6.70
C GLY A 258 26.63 1.37 -7.61
N PHE A 259 26.08 0.69 -8.61
CA PHE A 259 24.96 1.21 -9.38
C PHE A 259 23.69 1.17 -8.50
N SER A 260 23.20 2.35 -8.13
CA SER A 260 21.98 2.49 -7.32
C SER A 260 20.71 2.26 -8.15
N LYS A 261 19.56 2.09 -7.48
CA LYS A 261 18.24 2.00 -8.14
C LYS A 261 18.03 3.20 -9.06
N SER A 262 17.77 2.94 -10.34
CA SER A 262 17.28 3.98 -11.25
C SER A 262 15.86 4.40 -10.83
N LYS A 263 15.53 5.68 -11.04
CA LYS A 263 14.15 6.19 -10.95
C LYS A 263 13.33 5.79 -12.19
N THR A 264 13.49 4.56 -12.67
CA THR A 264 12.77 4.08 -13.86
C THR A 264 11.33 3.80 -13.48
N SER A 265 10.38 4.26 -14.30
CA SER A 265 8.95 3.97 -14.07
C SER A 265 8.70 2.46 -14.14
N PHE A 266 7.60 2.02 -13.55
CA PHE A 266 7.21 0.61 -13.58
C PHE A 266 7.00 0.14 -15.03
N GLU A 267 6.36 0.96 -15.88
CA GLU A 267 6.13 0.58 -17.29
C GLU A 267 7.45 0.43 -18.07
N LEU A 268 8.37 1.38 -17.92
CA LEU A 268 9.66 1.32 -18.60
C LEU A 268 10.50 0.14 -18.12
N ARG A 269 10.37 -0.23 -16.84
CA ARG A 269 11.03 -1.42 -16.29
C ARG A 269 10.45 -2.70 -16.88
N ASP A 270 9.13 -2.79 -16.98
CA ASP A 270 8.45 -3.96 -17.54
C ASP A 270 8.76 -4.13 -19.03
N GLU A 271 8.80 -3.04 -19.79
CA GLU A 271 9.21 -3.05 -21.20
C GLU A 271 10.65 -3.54 -21.38
N LEU A 272 11.59 -3.06 -20.54
CA LEU A 272 12.97 -3.54 -20.58
C LEU A 272 13.07 -5.02 -20.19
N ILE A 273 12.29 -5.47 -19.21
CA ILE A 273 12.24 -6.87 -18.83
C ILE A 273 11.67 -7.73 -19.97
N SER A 274 10.57 -7.32 -20.58
CA SER A 274 9.94 -8.09 -21.68
C SER A 274 10.81 -8.17 -22.91
N ARG A 275 11.58 -7.12 -23.20
CA ARG A 275 12.49 -7.08 -24.36
C ARG A 275 13.70 -8.00 -24.19
N PHE A 276 14.34 -7.98 -23.02
CA PHE A 276 15.65 -8.63 -22.83
C PHE A 276 15.60 -9.97 -22.06
N PHE A 277 14.53 -10.25 -21.32
CA PHE A 277 14.40 -11.45 -20.50
C PHE A 277 13.12 -12.23 -20.83
N LEU A 278 13.02 -13.44 -20.29
CA LEU A 278 11.76 -14.18 -20.31
C LEU A 278 10.67 -13.37 -19.61
N SER A 279 9.52 -13.27 -20.27
CA SER A 279 8.37 -12.50 -19.82
C SER A 279 7.05 -13.15 -20.20
N TRP A 280 5.94 -12.52 -19.84
CA TRP A 280 4.60 -12.96 -20.23
C TRP A 280 4.40 -13.05 -21.76
N GLU A 281 5.17 -12.30 -22.55
CA GLU A 281 5.14 -12.34 -24.02
C GLU A 281 5.75 -13.62 -24.60
N ASP A 282 6.59 -14.31 -23.84
CA ASP A 282 7.27 -15.54 -24.25
C ASP A 282 6.43 -16.80 -23.96
N ILE A 283 5.32 -16.66 -23.26
CA ILE A 283 4.43 -17.78 -22.89
C ILE A 283 3.51 -18.12 -24.05
N ASP A 284 3.40 -19.42 -24.34
CA ASP A 284 2.42 -19.97 -25.27
C ASP A 284 1.11 -20.26 -24.53
N TRP A 285 0.31 -19.21 -24.36
CA TRP A 285 -0.98 -19.27 -23.68
C TRP A 285 -2.02 -20.20 -24.31
N LYS A 286 -1.82 -20.63 -25.57
CA LYS A 286 -2.73 -21.58 -26.24
C LYS A 286 -2.47 -23.02 -25.85
N HIS A 287 -1.24 -23.33 -25.47
CA HIS A 287 -0.77 -24.66 -25.13
C HIS A 287 -0.25 -24.73 -23.68
N THR A 288 -0.70 -23.78 -22.87
CA THR A 288 -0.49 -23.68 -21.42
C THR A 288 -1.77 -24.10 -20.73
#